data_AF-A0A2V9LPA8-F1
#
_entry.id   AF-A0A2V9LPA8-F1
#
_cell.length_a   1.000
_cell.length_b   1.000
_cell.length_c   1.000
_cell.angle_alpha   90.00
_cell.angle_beta   90.00
_cell.angle_gamma   90.00
#
_symmetry.space_group_name_H-M   'P 1'
#
loop_
_entity.id
_entity.type
_entity.pdbx_description
1 polymer ?
#
loop_
_entity_poly.entity_id
_entity_poly.type
_entity_poly.pdbx_seq_one_letter_code
_entity_poly.pdbx_strand_id
1 'polypeptide(L)'
;MFMRFFFPRALFEPSTICDLGPPSDYLLGVSDRFKQKCRIYVVREPTRIFAIFAKCTHLGCTPDWKPSENKFKCPCHGSGYTPEGINFEGPAPRPMDRAHIEIDSSGRMIADTSRLYSWYKSQGGKDEFEEPGAYIQV
;
A
#
# COMPACT_ATOMS: atom_id res chain seq x y z
N MET A 1 -30.34 -12.59 -29.91
CA MET A 1 -29.17 -12.08 -29.16
C MET A 1 -29.49 -10.70 -28.55
N PHE A 2 -30.51 -10.58 -27.69
CA PHE A 2 -30.96 -9.27 -27.17
C PHE A 2 -31.04 -9.20 -25.63
N MET A 3 -30.77 -10.30 -24.92
CA MET A 3 -31.04 -10.41 -23.48
C MET A 3 -29.78 -10.45 -22.60
N ARG A 4 -28.57 -10.37 -23.19
CA ARG A 4 -27.29 -10.32 -22.46
C ARG A 4 -26.94 -8.93 -21.91
N PHE A 5 -27.75 -7.90 -22.20
CA PHE A 5 -27.52 -6.53 -21.75
C PHE A 5 -28.00 -6.28 -20.31
N PHE A 6 -28.97 -7.08 -19.83
CA PHE A 6 -29.57 -6.92 -18.50
C PHE A 6 -28.92 -7.79 -17.43
N PHE A 7 -28.00 -8.67 -17.80
CA PHE A 7 -27.23 -9.46 -16.85
C PHE A 7 -25.82 -8.87 -16.77
N PRO A 8 -25.52 -8.04 -15.76
CA PRO A 8 -24.15 -7.60 -15.53
C PRO A 8 -23.28 -8.86 -15.41
N ARG A 9 -22.18 -8.91 -16.16
CA ARG A 9 -21.16 -9.94 -15.95
C ARG A 9 -20.78 -9.86 -14.48
N ALA A 10 -20.82 -10.98 -13.77
CA ALA A 10 -20.29 -11.05 -12.41
C ALA A 10 -18.86 -10.52 -12.45
N LEU A 11 -18.68 -9.28 -11.97
CA LEU A 11 -17.37 -8.69 -11.79
C LEU A 11 -16.81 -9.40 -10.58
N PHE A 12 -15.82 -10.28 -10.81
CA PHE A 12 -15.00 -10.80 -9.73
C PHE A 12 -14.35 -9.60 -9.06
N GLU A 13 -14.87 -9.21 -7.91
CA GLU A 13 -14.28 -8.15 -7.11
C GLU A 13 -12.98 -8.71 -6.54
N PRO A 14 -11.82 -8.10 -6.83
CA PRO A 14 -10.56 -8.58 -6.31
C PRO A 14 -10.58 -8.57 -4.78
N SER A 15 -10.04 -9.61 -4.14
CA SER A 15 -10.05 -9.70 -2.68
C SER A 15 -9.32 -8.51 -2.07
N THR A 16 -9.96 -7.85 -1.10
CA THR A 16 -9.35 -6.75 -0.34
C THR A 16 -8.24 -7.28 0.59
N ILE A 17 -8.32 -8.56 0.93
CA ILE A 17 -7.36 -9.29 1.75
C ILE A 17 -6.24 -9.87 0.87
N CYS A 18 -5.00 -9.64 1.29
CA CYS A 18 -3.80 -10.13 0.64
C CYS A 18 -2.90 -10.85 1.65
N ASP A 19 -2.66 -12.14 1.43
CA ASP A 19 -1.69 -12.92 2.19
C ASP A 19 -0.26 -12.54 1.76
N LEU A 20 0.49 -11.98 2.70
CA LEU A 20 1.86 -11.51 2.56
C LEU A 20 2.89 -12.58 2.96
N GLY A 21 2.46 -13.72 3.52
CA GLY A 21 3.37 -14.74 4.04
C GLY A 21 4.00 -14.33 5.39
N PRO A 22 4.98 -15.09 5.89
CA PRO A 22 5.52 -14.87 7.23
C PRO A 22 6.39 -13.59 7.31
N PRO A 23 6.43 -12.89 8.46
CA PRO A 23 7.28 -11.71 8.67
C PRO A 23 8.77 -11.95 8.39
N SER A 24 9.26 -13.17 8.63
CA SER A 24 10.66 -13.57 8.44
C SER A 24 11.12 -13.59 6.97
N ASP A 25 10.19 -13.61 6.01
CA ASP A 25 10.52 -13.65 4.58
C ASP A 25 11.02 -12.30 4.04
N TYR A 26 10.97 -11.25 4.86
CA TYR A 26 11.27 -9.88 4.47
C TYR A 26 12.61 -9.42 5.04
N LEU A 27 13.52 -9.09 4.13
CA LEU A 27 14.75 -8.36 4.45
C LEU A 27 14.44 -6.87 4.61
N LEU A 28 15.34 -6.14 5.28
CA LEU A 28 15.25 -4.69 5.41
C LEU A 28 15.08 -4.01 4.03
N GLY A 29 14.15 -3.06 3.95
CA GLY A 29 13.84 -2.32 2.73
C GLY A 29 12.42 -2.58 2.21
N VAL A 30 12.23 -2.35 0.91
CA VAL A 30 10.92 -2.40 0.24
C VAL A 30 10.82 -3.63 -0.65
N SER A 31 9.76 -4.42 -0.45
CA SER A 31 9.38 -5.54 -1.30
C SER A 31 8.22 -5.17 -2.22
N ASP A 32 8.36 -5.42 -3.51
CA ASP A 32 7.36 -5.17 -4.55
C ASP A 32 6.59 -6.44 -4.99
N ARG A 33 6.83 -7.58 -4.30
CA ARG A 33 6.28 -8.90 -4.60
C ARG A 33 4.75 -8.90 -4.79
N PHE A 34 4.05 -8.03 -4.06
CA PHE A 34 2.57 -7.98 -4.04
C PHE A 34 1.99 -6.82 -4.85
N LYS A 35 2.82 -6.07 -5.59
CA LYS A 35 2.40 -4.90 -6.37
C LYS A 35 1.34 -5.24 -7.41
N GLN A 36 1.54 -6.32 -8.17
CA GLN A 36 0.62 -6.70 -9.26
C GLN A 36 -0.64 -7.39 -8.75
N LYS A 37 -0.54 -8.15 -7.66
CA LYS A 37 -1.65 -8.96 -7.12
C LYS A 37 -2.62 -8.11 -6.29
N CYS A 38 -2.07 -7.29 -5.39
CA CYS A 38 -2.85 -6.61 -4.35
C CYS A 38 -2.59 -5.10 -4.29
N ARG A 39 -1.72 -4.56 -5.17
CA ARG A 39 -1.23 -3.18 -5.08
C ARG A 39 -0.63 -2.87 -3.72
N ILE A 40 0.19 -3.78 -3.20
CA ILE A 40 0.88 -3.59 -1.91
C ILE A 40 2.40 -3.61 -2.12
N TYR A 41 3.06 -2.68 -1.46
CA TYR A 41 4.47 -2.76 -1.11
C TYR A 41 4.61 -3.12 0.36
N VAL A 42 5.48 -4.06 0.69
CA VAL A 42 5.81 -4.37 2.09
C VAL A 42 7.12 -3.69 2.43
N VAL A 43 7.12 -2.88 3.47
CA VAL A 43 8.32 -2.19 3.95
C VAL A 43 8.73 -2.80 5.27
N ARG A 44 9.98 -3.25 5.34
CA ARG A 44 10.61 -3.83 6.52
C ARG A 44 11.67 -2.87 7.03
N GLU A 45 11.42 -2.29 8.19
CA GLU A 45 12.38 -1.52 8.98
C GLU A 45 12.96 -2.41 10.10
N PRO A 46 14.01 -1.95 10.81
CA PRO A 46 14.60 -2.73 11.90
C PRO A 46 13.62 -3.11 13.00
N THR A 47 12.67 -2.22 13.31
CA THR A 47 11.73 -2.36 14.44
C THR A 47 10.29 -2.62 14.02
N ARG A 48 9.95 -2.47 12.74
CA ARG A 48 8.56 -2.61 12.27
C ARG A 48 8.44 -3.07 10.83
N ILE A 49 7.28 -3.63 10.51
CA ILE A 49 6.83 -3.93 9.14
C ILE A 49 5.52 -3.20 8.90
N PHE A 50 5.34 -2.61 7.71
CA PHE A 50 4.07 -2.06 7.29
C PHE A 50 3.81 -2.31 5.80
N ALA A 51 2.54 -2.26 5.42
CA ALA A 51 2.10 -2.43 4.04
C ALA A 51 1.66 -1.07 3.47
N ILE A 52 2.37 -0.57 2.45
CA ILE A 52 1.96 0.62 1.70
C ILE A 52 1.02 0.18 0.58
N PHE A 53 -0.14 0.82 0.50
CA PHE A 53 -1.04 0.68 -0.64
C PHE A 53 -0.49 1.50 -1.82
N ALA A 54 -0.12 0.79 -2.89
CA ALA A 54 0.53 1.29 -4.10
C ALA A 54 -0.46 2.08 -4.99
N LYS A 55 -1.01 3.16 -4.43
CA LYS A 55 -1.93 4.09 -5.05
C LYS A 55 -1.42 5.50 -4.83
N CYS A 56 -1.00 6.12 -5.91
CA CYS A 56 -0.62 7.51 -5.96
C CYS A 56 -1.82 8.38 -5.54
N THR A 57 -1.59 9.25 -4.58
CA THR A 57 -2.59 10.14 -3.98
C THR A 57 -2.94 11.34 -4.84
N HIS A 58 -2.29 11.50 -6.00
CA HIS A 58 -2.70 12.44 -7.03
C HIS A 58 -3.97 11.96 -7.73
N LEU A 59 -3.86 10.93 -8.60
CA LEU A 59 -4.97 10.43 -9.42
C LEU A 59 -5.04 8.89 -9.49
N GLY A 60 -4.42 8.19 -8.54
CA GLY A 60 -4.63 6.76 -8.33
C GLY A 60 -3.76 5.80 -9.15
N CYS A 61 -2.78 6.30 -9.92
CA CYS A 61 -1.76 5.46 -10.58
C CYS A 61 -0.96 4.62 -9.57
N THR A 62 -0.25 3.59 -10.01
CA THR A 62 0.64 2.79 -9.16
C THR A 62 2.07 3.33 -9.27
N PRO A 63 2.64 3.95 -8.21
CA PRO A 63 4.05 4.36 -8.22
C PRO A 63 4.99 3.15 -8.28
N ASP A 64 6.14 3.31 -8.92
CA ASP A 64 7.19 2.29 -8.97
C ASP A 64 8.28 2.57 -7.93
N TRP A 65 8.68 1.55 -7.19
CA TRP A 65 9.88 1.58 -6.36
C TRP A 65 11.13 1.66 -7.24
N LYS A 66 12.04 2.59 -6.93
CA LYS A 66 13.35 2.76 -7.58
C LYS A 66 14.44 2.49 -6.55
N PRO A 67 14.95 1.24 -6.43
CA PRO A 67 15.94 0.87 -5.41
C PRO A 67 17.20 1.73 -5.44
N SER A 68 17.68 2.10 -6.64
CA SER A 68 18.88 2.92 -6.84
C SER A 68 18.75 4.35 -6.31
N GLU A 69 17.52 4.85 -6.18
CA GLU A 69 17.23 6.21 -5.71
C GLU A 69 16.57 6.21 -4.33
N ASN A 70 16.30 5.03 -3.75
CA ASN A 70 15.58 4.83 -2.48
C ASN A 70 14.26 5.62 -2.39
N LYS A 71 13.47 5.60 -3.48
CA LYS A 71 12.19 6.32 -3.55
C LYS A 71 11.19 5.65 -4.49
N PHE A 72 9.92 5.95 -4.29
CA PHE A 72 8.87 5.66 -5.26
C PHE A 72 8.73 6.81 -6.26
N LYS A 73 8.54 6.49 -7.53
CA LYS A 73 8.22 7.45 -8.59
C LYS A 73 6.93 7.05 -9.30
N CYS A 74 5.97 7.96 -9.34
CA CYS A 74 4.73 7.80 -10.08
C CYS A 74 4.97 8.15 -11.56
N PRO A 75 4.81 7.20 -12.50
CA PRO A 75 5.08 7.43 -13.92
C PRO A 75 4.07 8.36 -14.61
N CYS A 76 2.93 8.63 -13.97
CA CYS A 76 1.87 9.42 -14.60
C CYS A 76 2.16 10.93 -14.61
N HIS A 77 2.55 11.49 -13.46
CA HIS A 77 2.74 12.95 -13.31
C HIS A 77 3.97 13.30 -12.48
N GLY A 78 4.87 12.34 -12.24
CA GLY A 78 6.14 12.59 -11.56
C GLY A 78 6.06 12.78 -10.04
N SER A 79 4.96 12.36 -9.39
CA SER A 79 4.93 12.35 -7.91
C SER A 79 5.99 11.42 -7.35
N GLY A 80 6.79 11.90 -6.40
CA GLY A 80 7.81 11.09 -5.72
C GLY A 80 7.52 10.94 -4.23
N TYR A 81 7.84 9.76 -3.70
CA TYR A 81 7.60 9.39 -2.31
C TYR A 81 8.82 8.73 -1.67
N THR A 82 9.07 8.99 -0.38
CA THR A 82 10.13 8.34 0.41
C THR A 82 9.87 6.84 0.59
N PRO A 83 10.81 6.04 1.11
CA PRO A 83 10.57 4.61 1.41
C PRO A 83 9.37 4.37 2.34
N GLU A 84 9.05 5.33 3.21
CA GLU A 84 7.92 5.30 4.12
C GLU A 84 6.60 5.74 3.46
N GLY A 85 6.63 6.10 2.17
CA GLY A 85 5.49 6.55 1.39
C GLY A 85 5.18 8.03 1.48
N ILE A 86 6.09 8.85 2.02
CA ILE A 86 5.86 10.29 2.25
C ILE A 86 6.11 11.06 0.96
N ASN A 87 5.13 11.84 0.50
CA ASN A 87 5.29 12.65 -0.70
C ASN A 87 6.31 13.77 -0.47
N PHE A 88 7.20 14.00 -1.43
CA PHE A 88 8.19 15.07 -1.36
C PHE A 88 8.38 15.82 -2.69
N GLU A 89 7.92 15.26 -3.82
CA GLU A 89 7.96 15.92 -5.13
C GLU A 89 6.70 15.63 -5.96
N GLY A 90 6.43 16.51 -6.92
CA GLY A 90 5.30 16.40 -7.85
C GLY A 90 3.94 16.78 -7.24
N PRO A 91 2.82 16.48 -7.95
CA PRO A 91 1.49 17.02 -7.62
C PRO A 91 0.75 16.26 -6.50
N ALA A 92 1.36 15.24 -5.91
CA ALA A 92 0.70 14.44 -4.88
C ALA A 92 0.54 15.28 -3.59
N PRO A 93 -0.69 15.50 -3.10
CA PRO A 93 -0.92 16.42 -1.98
C PRO A 93 -0.57 15.82 -0.61
N ARG A 94 -0.38 14.49 -0.53
CA ARG A 94 -0.17 13.76 0.73
C ARG A 94 0.56 12.42 0.54
N PRO A 95 1.05 11.79 1.62
CA PRO A 95 1.65 10.45 1.62
C PRO A 95 0.71 9.35 1.11
N MET A 96 1.26 8.28 0.54
CA MET A 96 0.51 7.06 0.19
C MET A 96 -0.09 6.39 1.43
N ASP A 97 -1.25 5.77 1.27
CA ASP A 97 -1.95 5.11 2.39
C ASP A 97 -1.23 3.83 2.84
N ARG A 98 -1.33 3.49 4.13
CA ARG A 98 -0.97 2.17 4.65
C ARG A 98 -2.20 1.27 4.70
N ALA A 99 -2.06 0.01 4.33
CA ALA A 99 -3.10 -0.99 4.53
C ALA A 99 -3.00 -1.58 5.94
N HIS A 100 -4.14 -1.94 6.51
CA HIS A 100 -4.16 -2.69 7.77
C HIS A 100 -3.38 -3.98 7.62
N ILE A 101 -2.52 -4.27 8.58
CA ILE A 101 -1.72 -5.48 8.61
C ILE A 101 -1.89 -6.19 9.95
N GLU A 102 -2.08 -7.50 9.90
CA GLU A 102 -2.21 -8.35 11.08
C GLU A 102 -1.49 -9.68 10.88
N ILE A 103 -1.14 -10.35 11.98
CA ILE A 103 -0.62 -11.71 11.95
C ILE A 103 -1.78 -12.65 12.25
N ASP A 104 -2.05 -13.59 11.35
CA ASP A 104 -3.07 -14.60 11.55
C ASP A 104 -2.63 -15.69 12.56
N SER A 105 -3.55 -16.60 12.90
CA SER A 105 -3.26 -17.71 13.81
C SER A 105 -2.18 -18.68 13.32
N SER A 106 -1.82 -18.63 12.03
CA SER A 106 -0.78 -19.46 11.41
C SER A 106 0.59 -18.77 11.38
N GLY A 107 0.69 -17.53 11.89
CA GLY A 107 1.92 -16.75 11.89
C GLY A 107 2.22 -16.04 10.57
N ARG A 108 1.24 -15.95 9.66
CA ARG A 108 1.37 -15.25 8.38
C ARG A 108 0.84 -13.82 8.51
N MET A 109 1.47 -12.89 7.81
CA MET A 109 0.98 -11.53 7.70
C MET A 109 -0.10 -11.45 6.64
N ILE A 110 -1.22 -10.84 7.02
CA ILE A 110 -2.33 -10.55 6.14
C ILE A 110 -2.45 -9.03 6.06
N ALA A 111 -2.60 -8.50 4.85
CA ALA A 111 -2.92 -7.10 4.63
C ALA A 111 -4.35 -6.94 4.10
N ASP A 112 -5.09 -5.98 4.66
CA ASP A 112 -6.45 -5.65 4.27
C ASP A 112 -6.49 -4.22 3.70
N THR A 113 -6.71 -4.16 2.38
CA THR A 113 -6.82 -2.91 1.61
C THR A 113 -8.17 -2.21 1.75
N SER A 114 -9.16 -2.84 2.41
CA SER A 114 -10.43 -2.19 2.75
C SER A 114 -10.29 -1.22 3.93
N ARG A 115 -9.25 -1.42 4.76
CA ARG A 115 -8.91 -0.59 5.91
C ARG A 115 -7.59 0.11 5.66
N LEU A 116 -7.67 1.37 5.25
CA LEU A 116 -6.52 2.20 4.94
C LEU A 116 -6.30 3.24 6.03
N TYR A 117 -5.03 3.50 6.34
CA TYR A 117 -4.57 4.54 7.23
C TYR A 117 -3.95 5.65 6.39
N SER A 118 -4.42 6.88 6.57
CA SER A 118 -3.98 8.05 5.82
C SER A 118 -3.24 9.04 6.72
N TRP A 119 -2.38 9.86 6.11
CA TRP A 119 -1.72 10.98 6.79
C TRP A 119 -1.99 12.31 6.07
N TYR A 120 -2.56 13.28 6.78
CA TYR A 120 -2.90 14.61 6.23
C TYR A 120 -2.26 15.76 7.00
N LYS A 121 -0.96 16.00 6.79
CA LYS A 121 -0.22 17.10 7.45
C LYS A 121 -0.79 18.50 7.16
N SER A 122 -1.20 18.77 5.92
CA SER A 122 -1.51 20.13 5.44
C SER A 122 -2.84 20.71 5.94
N GLN A 123 -3.71 19.91 6.55
CA GLN A 123 -5.03 20.34 7.04
C GLN A 123 -5.20 20.19 8.55
N GLY A 124 -4.11 20.03 9.31
CA GLY A 124 -4.20 19.66 10.73
C GLY A 124 -4.77 18.25 10.94
N GLY A 125 -4.67 17.41 9.91
CA GLY A 125 -5.21 16.06 9.90
C GLY A 125 -4.39 15.09 10.74
N LYS A 126 -5.07 14.03 11.19
CA LYS A 126 -4.52 12.95 12.01
C LYS A 126 -3.40 12.21 11.26
N ASP A 127 -2.35 11.86 11.99
CA ASP A 127 -1.36 10.88 11.53
C ASP A 127 -1.83 9.50 11.97
N GLU A 128 -2.36 8.74 11.02
CA GLU A 128 -2.90 7.41 11.30
C GLU A 128 -1.82 6.31 11.15
N PHE A 129 -0.58 6.66 10.79
CA PHE A 129 0.48 5.68 10.57
C PHE A 129 1.01 5.04 11.85
N GLU A 130 0.73 5.68 12.99
CA GLU A 130 1.08 5.19 14.32
C GLU A 130 -0.10 4.49 15.01
N GLU A 131 -1.23 4.32 14.32
CA GLU A 131 -2.36 3.57 14.87
C GLU A 131 -2.11 2.05 14.86
N PRO A 132 -2.70 1.31 15.82
CA PRO A 132 -2.65 -0.15 15.82
C PRO A 132 -3.17 -0.70 14.49
N GLY A 133 -2.39 -1.61 13.89
CA GLY A 133 -2.71 -2.21 12.59
C GLY A 133 -2.15 -1.47 11.38
N ALA A 134 -1.65 -0.23 11.52
CA ALA A 134 -0.91 0.45 10.45
C ALA A 134 0.50 -0.14 10.24
N TYR A 135 1.01 -0.86 11.24
CA TYR A 135 2.29 -1.58 11.23
C TYR A 135 2.26 -2.75 12.23
N ILE A 136 3.20 -3.67 12.08
CA ILE A 136 3.55 -4.72 13.03
C ILE A 136 4.92 -4.38 13.63
N GLN A 137 5.01 -4.40 14.96
CA GLN A 137 6.29 -4.30 15.67
C GLN A 137 7.04 -5.64 15.57
N VAL A 138 8.34 -5.61 15.29
CA VAL A 138 9.20 -6.81 15.22
C VAL A 138 10.45 -6.67 16.07
#